data_AF-A0A7H1QD14-F1
#
_entry.id   AF-A0A7H1QD14-F1
#
_cell.length_a   1.000
_cell.length_b   1.000
_cell.length_c   1.000
_cell.angle_alpha   90.00
_cell.angle_beta   90.00
_cell.angle_gamma   90.00
#
_symmetry.space_group_name_H-M   'P 1'
#
loop_
_entity.id
_entity.type
_entity.pdbx_description
1 polymer ?
#
loop_
_entity_poly.entity_id
_entity_poly.type
_entity_poly.pdbx_seq_one_letter_code
_entity_poly.pdbx_strand_id
1 'polypeptide(L)'
;MVEQGTRSVRASVWLQGGKSGRGGRSAQPSGLDRQRITDVTVRMLDHDGLEKLSMRRLAAELNVTAMSLYWYVDTKDDLLELVLDAAFGELRLPDPDAADEDWRDQLRMLAAEYRALLVRHTWLSPLVGRFLNIGPNALAFSRVILRVVRRAGLPPRGVMGAISAVFQFVYGYGMTEAHISTRIADSGLNADEYHEQALAMVAETPVAAEAVEESRHLVAARGGDTVNEMLDLDFAYALDLLVAGIEAMAERG
;
A
#
# COMPACT_ATOMS: atom_id res chain seq x y z
N MET A 1 -18.61 -10.86 38.55
CA MET A 1 -17.57 -9.86 38.24
C MET A 1 -16.48 -10.59 37.47
N VAL A 2 -16.47 -10.47 36.14
CA VAL A 2 -15.46 -11.11 35.28
C VAL A 2 -14.35 -10.09 35.07
N GLU A 3 -13.16 -10.36 35.59
CA GLU A 3 -11.96 -9.58 35.29
C GLU A 3 -11.70 -9.66 33.78
N GLN A 4 -11.97 -8.56 33.09
CA GLN A 4 -11.46 -8.35 31.74
C GLN A 4 -9.95 -8.13 31.87
N GLY A 5 -9.19 -9.20 31.70
CA GLY A 5 -7.73 -9.11 31.57
C GLY A 5 -7.39 -8.10 30.48
N THR A 6 -6.73 -7.00 30.88
CA THR A 6 -6.30 -5.94 29.97
C THR A 6 -5.40 -6.58 28.92
N ARG A 7 -5.90 -6.75 27.67
CA ARG A 7 -5.05 -7.19 26.57
C ARG A 7 -3.97 -6.12 26.38
N SER A 8 -2.74 -6.46 26.77
CA SER A 8 -1.58 -5.61 26.55
C SER A 8 -1.40 -5.36 25.05
N VAL A 9 -1.05 -4.12 24.69
CA VAL A 9 -0.74 -3.75 23.30
C VAL A 9 0.43 -4.61 22.84
N ARG A 10 0.25 -5.36 21.75
CA ARG A 10 1.32 -6.19 21.16
C ARG A 10 2.52 -5.29 20.85
N ALA A 11 3.69 -5.65 21.36
CA ALA A 11 4.93 -4.96 21.04
C ALA A 11 5.35 -5.30 19.59
N SER A 12 5.51 -4.26 18.75
CA SER A 12 5.99 -4.38 17.37
C SER A 12 7.39 -5.00 17.30
N VAL A 13 7.68 -5.75 16.23
CA VAL A 13 9.00 -6.34 15.95
C VAL A 13 10.13 -5.29 15.94
N TRP A 14 9.79 -4.02 15.67
CA TRP A 14 10.71 -2.89 15.61
C TRP A 14 11.04 -2.27 16.97
N LEU A 15 10.19 -2.48 17.98
CA LEU A 15 10.38 -1.96 19.35
C LEU A 15 11.06 -2.96 20.29
N GLN A 16 11.04 -4.24 19.93
CA GLN A 16 11.75 -5.27 20.66
C GLN A 16 13.25 -5.07 20.42
N GLY A 17 13.93 -4.46 21.40
CA GLY A 17 15.34 -4.10 21.32
C GLY A 17 16.19 -5.25 20.76
N GLY A 18 16.77 -5.02 19.57
CA GLY A 18 18.04 -5.64 19.21
C GLY A 18 18.06 -7.17 19.04
N LYS A 19 17.05 -7.79 18.42
CA LYS A 19 17.37 -8.92 17.53
C LYS A 19 17.80 -8.44 16.14
N SER A 20 17.92 -7.12 15.93
CA SER A 20 18.74 -6.54 14.88
C SER A 20 20.23 -6.77 15.23
N GLY A 21 20.83 -7.82 14.66
CA GLY A 21 22.29 -7.90 14.57
C GLY A 21 23.03 -8.92 15.44
N ARG A 22 22.37 -9.96 15.99
CA ARG A 22 23.10 -11.14 16.50
C ARG A 22 23.29 -12.22 15.41
N GLY A 23 23.71 -11.75 14.24
CA GLY A 23 24.17 -12.58 13.13
C GLY A 23 25.39 -11.88 12.56
N GLY A 24 26.51 -11.93 13.29
CA GLY A 24 27.80 -11.66 12.67
C GLY A 24 27.95 -12.53 11.43
N ARG A 25 28.82 -12.13 10.51
CA ARG A 25 29.26 -12.89 9.33
C ARG A 25 29.97 -14.21 9.72
N SER A 26 29.47 -14.95 10.70
CA SER A 26 29.82 -16.32 11.00
C SER A 26 28.81 -17.21 10.28
N ALA A 27 29.29 -17.82 9.20
CA ALA A 27 28.61 -18.82 8.40
C ALA A 27 27.77 -19.80 9.25
N GLN A 28 26.45 -19.74 9.11
CA GLN A 28 25.63 -20.95 9.25
C GLN A 28 25.45 -21.60 7.86
N PRO A 29 25.39 -22.94 7.77
CA PRO A 29 25.61 -23.66 6.51
C PRO A 29 24.49 -23.54 5.47
N SER A 30 23.39 -22.82 5.74
CA SER A 30 22.18 -22.81 4.90
C SER A 30 21.95 -21.53 4.08
N GLY A 31 22.76 -20.47 4.28
CA GLY A 31 22.54 -19.18 3.59
C GLY A 31 21.17 -18.55 3.91
N LEU A 32 20.59 -18.88 5.06
CA LEU A 32 19.33 -18.33 5.54
C LEU A 32 19.62 -17.07 6.38
N ASP A 33 18.98 -15.97 6.03
CA ASP A 33 18.97 -14.75 6.83
C ASP A 33 17.57 -14.11 6.80
N ARG A 34 17.40 -13.07 7.62
CA ARG A 34 16.10 -12.38 7.73
C ARG A 34 15.68 -11.76 6.41
N GLN A 35 16.61 -11.20 5.64
CA GLN A 35 16.30 -10.57 4.36
C GLN A 35 15.77 -11.60 3.36
N ARG A 36 16.45 -12.74 3.21
CA ARG A 36 16.02 -13.84 2.36
C ARG A 36 14.65 -14.39 2.77
N ILE A 37 14.38 -14.52 4.08
CA ILE A 37 13.06 -14.94 4.58
C ILE A 37 11.99 -13.92 4.16
N THR A 38 12.25 -12.64 4.35
CA THR A 38 11.34 -11.55 3.97
C THR A 38 11.08 -11.53 2.46
N ASP A 39 12.12 -11.56 1.63
CA ASP A 39 12.01 -11.50 0.16
C ASP A 39 11.23 -12.69 -0.41
N VAL A 40 11.46 -13.90 0.12
CA VAL A 40 10.69 -15.09 -0.27
C VAL A 40 9.23 -14.94 0.15
N THR A 41 8.98 -14.39 1.35
CA THR A 41 7.62 -14.18 1.83
C THR A 41 6.87 -13.16 0.99
N VAL A 42 7.50 -12.05 0.56
CA VAL A 42 6.91 -11.08 -0.38
C VAL A 42 6.44 -11.79 -1.64
N ARG A 43 7.34 -12.56 -2.30
CA ARG A 43 6.98 -13.28 -3.54
C ARG A 43 5.85 -14.29 -3.35
N MET A 44 5.84 -15.00 -2.22
CA MET A 44 4.74 -15.91 -1.89
C MET A 44 3.44 -15.15 -1.71
N LEU A 45 3.45 -13.99 -1.05
CA LEU A 45 2.25 -13.19 -0.87
C LEU A 45 1.74 -12.59 -2.19
N ASP A 46 2.63 -12.16 -3.08
CA ASP A 46 2.27 -11.66 -4.41
C ASP A 46 1.58 -12.73 -5.26
N HIS A 47 2.07 -13.98 -5.22
CA HIS A 47 1.53 -15.06 -6.04
C HIS A 47 0.33 -15.77 -5.40
N ASP A 48 0.40 -16.02 -4.09
CA ASP A 48 -0.53 -16.91 -3.39
C ASP A 48 -1.56 -16.18 -2.53
N GLY A 49 -1.30 -14.91 -2.18
CA GLY A 49 -2.11 -14.13 -1.26
C GLY A 49 -1.88 -14.47 0.22
N LEU A 50 -2.40 -13.60 1.08
CA LEU A 50 -2.21 -13.65 2.54
C LEU A 50 -2.76 -14.92 3.20
N GLU A 51 -3.88 -15.43 2.68
CA GLU A 51 -4.59 -16.60 3.22
C GLU A 51 -3.77 -17.90 3.11
N LYS A 52 -2.93 -18.00 2.08
CA LYS A 52 -2.13 -19.19 1.82
C LYS A 52 -0.80 -19.21 2.58
N LEU A 53 -0.43 -18.10 3.23
CA LEU A 53 0.81 -18.00 4.00
C LEU A 53 0.74 -18.80 5.30
N SER A 54 1.66 -19.75 5.47
CA SER A 54 1.93 -20.42 6.76
C SER A 54 3.42 -20.61 6.97
N MET A 55 3.87 -20.65 8.23
CA MET A 55 5.29 -20.87 8.55
C MET A 55 5.83 -22.19 7.98
N ARG A 56 4.98 -23.23 7.92
CA ARG A 56 5.34 -24.52 7.33
C ARG A 56 5.53 -24.41 5.81
N ARG A 57 4.63 -23.71 5.10
CA ARG A 57 4.74 -23.50 3.65
C ARG A 57 5.99 -22.68 3.32
N LEU A 58 6.23 -21.60 4.06
CA LEU A 58 7.43 -20.78 3.91
C LEU A 58 8.72 -21.59 4.15
N ALA A 59 8.73 -22.44 5.18
CA ALA A 59 9.88 -23.31 5.44
C ALA A 59 10.13 -24.30 4.30
N ALA A 60 9.07 -24.87 3.72
CA ALA A 60 9.17 -25.74 2.55
C ALA A 60 9.72 -24.99 1.33
N GLU A 61 9.22 -23.78 1.05
CA GLU A 61 9.71 -22.92 -0.04
C GLU A 61 11.20 -22.58 0.12
N LEU A 62 11.64 -22.34 1.36
CA LEU A 62 13.03 -22.07 1.71
C LEU A 62 13.90 -23.32 1.82
N ASN A 63 13.33 -24.52 1.69
CA ASN A 63 13.98 -25.81 1.93
C ASN A 63 14.67 -25.90 3.32
N VAL A 64 13.99 -25.45 4.36
CA VAL A 64 14.44 -25.48 5.76
C VAL A 64 13.33 -26.02 6.68
N THR A 65 13.66 -26.23 7.95
CA THR A 65 12.64 -26.59 8.95
C THR A 65 11.89 -25.35 9.43
N ALA A 66 10.63 -25.50 9.85
CA ALA A 66 9.88 -24.39 10.44
C ALA A 66 10.59 -23.81 11.69
N MET A 67 11.25 -24.67 12.47
CA MET A 67 12.04 -24.25 13.64
C MET A 67 13.19 -23.30 13.25
N SER A 68 13.79 -23.48 12.07
CA SER A 68 14.85 -22.60 11.56
C SER A 68 14.37 -21.17 11.36
N LEU A 69 13.11 -20.97 10.93
CA LEU A 69 12.54 -19.62 10.74
C LEU A 69 12.36 -18.87 12.05
N TYR A 70 11.97 -19.58 13.12
CA TYR A 70 11.73 -18.98 14.43
C TYR A 70 12.98 -18.42 15.12
N TRP A 71 14.18 -18.73 14.61
CA TRP A 71 15.41 -18.05 15.02
C TRP A 71 15.48 -16.59 14.54
N TYR A 72 14.79 -16.25 13.46
CA TYR A 72 14.84 -14.93 12.82
C TYR A 72 13.60 -14.08 13.10
N VAL A 73 12.44 -14.73 13.28
CA VAL A 73 11.13 -14.10 13.52
C VAL A 73 10.36 -14.88 14.58
N ASP A 74 9.84 -14.20 15.60
CA ASP A 74 9.22 -14.91 16.73
C ASP A 74 7.80 -15.41 16.40
N THR A 75 7.07 -14.70 15.53
CA THR A 75 5.72 -15.06 15.10
C THR A 75 5.48 -14.79 13.60
N LYS A 76 4.40 -15.37 13.03
CA LYS A 76 3.94 -15.04 11.68
C LYS A 76 3.65 -13.55 11.52
N ASP A 77 3.08 -12.93 12.55
CA ASP A 77 2.75 -11.52 12.52
C ASP A 77 4.02 -10.63 12.56
N ASP A 78 5.08 -11.03 13.27
CA ASP A 78 6.36 -10.30 13.22
C ASP A 78 6.98 -10.38 11.82
N LEU A 79 6.83 -11.53 11.15
CA LEU A 79 7.21 -11.68 9.75
C LEU A 79 6.37 -10.77 8.84
N LEU A 80 5.05 -10.66 9.07
CA LEU A 80 4.20 -9.76 8.30
C LEU A 80 4.59 -8.28 8.52
N GLU A 81 4.99 -7.88 9.72
CA GLU A 81 5.53 -6.53 9.98
C GLU A 81 6.83 -6.25 9.20
N LEU A 82 7.72 -7.25 9.09
CA LEU A 82 8.96 -7.14 8.32
C LEU A 82 8.70 -7.05 6.81
N VAL A 83 7.77 -7.85 6.31
CA VAL A 83 7.39 -7.90 4.90
C VAL A 83 6.65 -6.63 4.49
N LEU A 84 5.79 -6.11 5.36
CA LEU A 84 5.15 -4.81 5.18
C LEU A 84 6.18 -3.70 5.03
N ASP A 85 7.15 -3.59 5.94
CA ASP A 85 8.20 -2.57 5.85
C ASP A 85 9.13 -2.77 4.65
N ALA A 86 9.39 -4.01 4.23
CA ALA A 86 10.17 -4.28 3.03
C ALA A 86 9.49 -3.73 1.77
N ALA A 87 8.17 -3.89 1.63
CA ALA A 87 7.42 -3.30 0.54
C ALA A 87 7.47 -1.75 0.55
N PHE A 88 7.40 -1.11 1.71
CA PHE A 88 7.64 0.35 1.81
C PHE A 88 9.03 0.76 1.30
N GLY A 89 10.01 -0.14 1.33
CA GLY A 89 11.35 0.08 0.79
C GLY A 89 11.41 0.15 -0.74
N GLU A 90 10.36 -0.25 -1.45
CA GLU A 90 10.26 -0.11 -2.91
C GLU A 90 9.84 1.29 -3.36
N LEU A 91 9.31 2.11 -2.45
CA LEU A 91 8.85 3.46 -2.76
C LEU A 91 10.03 4.33 -3.18
N ARG A 92 9.91 4.99 -4.34
CA ARG A 92 10.84 6.05 -4.73
C ARG A 92 10.47 7.32 -3.98
N LEU A 93 11.36 7.78 -3.12
CA LEU A 93 11.14 8.99 -2.31
C LEU A 93 11.85 10.18 -2.95
N PRO A 94 11.16 11.33 -3.13
CA PRO A 94 11.80 12.56 -3.59
C PRO A 94 12.74 13.10 -2.51
N ASP A 95 13.67 13.98 -2.88
CA ASP A 95 14.38 14.79 -1.89
C ASP A 95 13.43 15.90 -1.40
N PRO A 96 12.90 15.81 -0.17
CA PRO A 96 11.91 16.79 0.31
C PRO A 96 12.47 18.20 0.46
N ASP A 97 13.81 18.34 0.49
CA ASP A 97 14.51 19.60 0.69
C ASP A 97 15.04 20.18 -0.64
N ALA A 98 14.77 19.54 -1.79
CA ALA A 98 15.04 20.07 -3.12
C ALA A 98 14.30 21.40 -3.32
N ALA A 99 15.06 22.49 -3.42
CA ALA A 99 14.54 23.85 -3.44
C ALA A 99 13.88 24.24 -4.77
N ASP A 100 14.22 23.54 -5.84
CA ASP A 100 13.73 23.71 -7.21
C ASP A 100 12.45 22.92 -7.50
N GLU A 101 12.07 21.98 -6.64
CA GLU A 101 10.87 21.16 -6.81
C GLU A 101 9.65 21.74 -6.07
N ASP A 102 8.47 21.73 -6.71
CA ASP A 102 7.21 22.11 -6.07
C ASP A 102 6.71 20.99 -5.15
N TRP A 103 6.27 21.34 -3.93
CA TRP A 103 5.69 20.39 -2.98
C TRP A 103 4.47 19.66 -3.56
N ARG A 104 3.74 20.30 -4.48
CA ARG A 104 2.57 19.71 -5.16
C ARG A 104 2.99 18.51 -5.99
N ASP A 105 4.05 18.66 -6.76
CA ASP A 105 4.55 17.61 -7.65
C ASP A 105 5.20 16.49 -6.84
N GLN A 106 5.92 16.82 -5.78
CA GLN A 106 6.45 15.83 -4.84
C GLN A 106 5.32 15.03 -4.15
N LEU A 107 4.23 15.69 -3.76
CA LEU A 107 3.07 15.04 -3.16
C LEU A 107 2.36 14.14 -4.18
N ARG A 108 2.22 14.59 -5.44
CA ARG A 108 1.69 13.78 -6.54
C ARG A 108 2.54 12.53 -6.78
N MET A 109 3.86 12.68 -6.79
CA MET A 109 4.78 11.55 -6.94
C MET A 109 4.64 10.56 -5.79
N LEU A 110 4.64 11.03 -4.54
CA LEU A 110 4.48 10.17 -3.36
C LEU A 110 3.14 9.42 -3.35
N ALA A 111 2.06 10.09 -3.76
CA ALA A 111 0.74 9.47 -3.87
C ALA A 111 0.69 8.41 -4.98
N ALA A 112 1.29 8.69 -6.14
CA ALA A 112 1.38 7.74 -7.24
C ALA A 112 2.23 6.51 -6.90
N GLU A 113 3.39 6.71 -6.25
CA GLU A 113 4.25 5.61 -5.77
C GLU A 113 3.50 4.73 -4.77
N TYR A 114 2.77 5.33 -3.83
CA TYR A 114 2.01 4.57 -2.84
C TYR A 114 0.82 3.82 -3.45
N ARG A 115 0.09 4.44 -4.39
CA ARG A 115 -0.94 3.74 -5.18
C ARG A 115 -0.36 2.53 -5.91
N ALA A 116 0.74 2.73 -6.64
CA ALA A 116 1.39 1.67 -7.40
C ALA A 116 1.86 0.52 -6.50
N LEU A 117 2.34 0.83 -5.30
CA LEU A 117 2.72 -0.18 -4.30
C LEU A 117 1.51 -1.01 -3.85
N LEU A 118 0.37 -0.36 -3.54
CA LEU A 118 -0.86 -1.03 -3.11
C LEU A 118 -1.45 -1.94 -4.20
N VAL A 119 -1.38 -1.52 -5.47
CA VAL A 119 -1.85 -2.31 -6.61
C VAL A 119 -0.91 -3.50 -6.88
N ARG A 120 0.41 -3.28 -6.81
CA ARG A 120 1.42 -4.33 -7.01
C ARG A 120 1.35 -5.43 -5.96
N HIS A 121 1.15 -5.04 -4.71
CA HIS A 121 1.11 -5.94 -3.56
C HIS A 121 -0.27 -5.87 -2.90
N THR A 122 -1.26 -6.53 -3.52
CA THR A 122 -2.67 -6.48 -3.06
C THR A 122 -2.87 -6.99 -1.62
N TRP A 123 -1.92 -7.76 -1.10
CA TRP A 123 -1.87 -8.20 0.29
C TRP A 123 -1.48 -7.09 1.29
N LEU A 124 -1.00 -5.93 0.84
CA LEU A 124 -0.64 -4.81 1.71
C LEU A 124 -1.86 -4.19 2.38
N SER A 125 -2.91 -3.90 1.60
CA SER A 125 -4.11 -3.22 2.10
C SER A 125 -4.66 -3.84 3.39
N PRO A 126 -4.94 -5.16 3.48
CA PRO A 126 -5.45 -5.76 4.72
C PRO A 126 -4.48 -5.73 5.91
N LEU A 127 -3.20 -5.40 5.71
CA LEU A 127 -2.20 -5.29 6.77
C LEU A 127 -1.97 -3.85 7.24
N VAL A 128 -2.27 -2.85 6.41
CA VAL A 128 -2.17 -1.44 6.79
C VAL A 128 -3.17 -1.14 7.91
N GLY A 129 -2.68 -0.61 9.03
CA GLY A 129 -3.49 -0.33 10.22
C GLY A 129 -3.70 -1.55 11.15
N ARG A 130 -3.34 -2.76 10.72
CA ARG A 130 -3.26 -3.95 11.60
C ARG A 130 -2.00 -3.93 12.46
N PHE A 131 -0.92 -3.38 11.92
CA PHE A 131 0.37 -3.25 12.59
C PHE A 131 0.77 -1.79 12.79
N LEU A 132 1.69 -1.56 13.73
CA LEU A 132 2.34 -0.26 13.88
C LEU A 132 3.38 -0.13 12.76
N ASN A 133 3.13 0.78 11.80
CA ASN A 133 4.01 1.03 10.66
C ASN A 133 5.24 1.87 11.06
N ILE A 134 6.07 1.32 11.95
CA ILE A 134 7.23 2.01 12.55
C ILE A 134 8.57 1.37 12.15
N GLY A 135 8.57 0.55 11.10
CA GLY A 135 9.80 0.06 10.49
C GLY A 135 10.58 1.18 9.78
N PRO A 136 11.87 0.97 9.50
CA PRO A 136 12.75 1.99 8.93
C PRO A 136 12.24 2.59 7.61
N ASN A 137 11.67 1.78 6.71
CA ASN A 137 11.20 2.27 5.41
C ASN A 137 9.88 3.04 5.55
N ALA A 138 8.93 2.53 6.36
CA ALA A 138 7.70 3.24 6.67
C ALA A 138 7.97 4.59 7.38
N LEU A 139 8.98 4.63 8.26
CA LEU A 139 9.44 5.87 8.90
C LEU A 139 10.12 6.81 7.91
N ALA A 140 10.88 6.30 6.92
CA ALA A 140 11.46 7.14 5.87
C ALA A 140 10.36 7.80 5.04
N PHE A 141 9.39 7.02 4.57
CA PHE A 141 8.25 7.52 3.80
C PHE A 141 7.45 8.58 4.56
N SER A 142 7.06 8.28 5.82
CA SER A 142 6.32 9.23 6.65
C SER A 142 7.08 10.54 6.93
N ARG A 143 8.41 10.48 7.11
CA ARG A 143 9.25 11.68 7.26
C ARG A 143 9.26 12.53 6.00
N VAL A 144 9.38 11.91 4.83
CA VAL A 144 9.38 12.63 3.55
C VAL A 144 8.03 13.29 3.31
N ILE A 145 6.92 12.55 3.46
CA ILE A 145 5.55 13.12 3.37
C ILE A 145 5.40 14.33 4.30
N LEU A 146 5.82 14.20 5.56
CA LEU A 146 5.71 15.28 6.53
C LEU A 146 6.50 16.52 6.08
N ARG A 147 7.72 16.35 5.56
CA ARG A 147 8.53 17.48 5.08
C ARG A 147 7.91 18.14 3.85
N VAL A 148 7.43 17.36 2.89
CA VAL A 148 6.74 17.87 1.68
C VAL A 148 5.51 18.67 2.06
N VAL A 149 4.59 18.10 2.86
CA VAL A 149 3.33 18.79 3.21
C VAL A 149 3.57 20.03 4.08
N ARG A 150 4.64 20.06 4.89
CA ARG A 150 5.01 21.27 5.66
C ARG A 150 5.38 22.46 4.76
N ARG A 151 5.81 22.22 3.52
CA ARG A 151 6.13 23.28 2.55
C ARG A 151 4.87 23.94 1.96
N ALA A 152 3.69 23.37 2.17
CA ALA A 152 2.42 23.92 1.69
C ALA A 152 1.95 25.18 2.45
N GLY A 153 2.63 25.60 3.53
CA GLY A 153 2.28 26.80 4.28
C GLY A 153 1.11 26.65 5.26
N LEU A 154 0.64 25.41 5.49
CA LEU A 154 -0.41 25.13 6.47
C LEU A 154 0.02 25.48 7.90
N PRO A 155 -0.93 25.88 8.77
CA PRO A 155 -0.67 25.94 10.21
C PRO A 155 -0.32 24.54 10.75
N PRO A 156 0.50 24.43 11.82
CA PRO A 156 0.92 23.12 12.36
C PRO A 156 -0.24 22.15 12.66
N ARG A 157 -1.38 22.69 13.11
CA ARG A 157 -2.61 21.92 13.41
C ARG A 157 -3.24 21.25 12.18
N GLY A 158 -2.99 21.79 10.98
CA GLY A 158 -3.56 21.30 9.72
C GLY A 158 -2.71 20.26 9.00
N VAL A 159 -1.40 20.18 9.31
CA VAL A 159 -0.45 19.34 8.57
C VAL A 159 -0.83 17.85 8.63
N MET A 160 -1.08 17.31 9.82
CA MET A 160 -1.46 15.89 9.95
C MET A 160 -2.82 15.59 9.33
N GLY A 161 -3.75 16.55 9.36
CA GLY A 161 -5.05 16.43 8.70
C GLY A 161 -4.92 16.36 7.17
N ALA A 162 -4.07 17.20 6.58
CA ALA A 162 -3.78 17.19 5.15
C ALA A 162 -3.10 15.88 4.71
N ILE A 163 -2.10 15.42 5.47
CA ILE A 163 -1.46 14.11 5.23
C ILE A 163 -2.51 12.99 5.28
N SER A 164 -3.37 13.00 6.30
CA SER A 164 -4.44 12.00 6.42
C SER A 164 -5.41 12.07 5.24
N ALA A 165 -5.85 13.25 4.82
CA ALA A 165 -6.78 13.40 3.71
C ALA A 165 -6.23 12.77 2.42
N VAL A 166 -4.98 13.07 2.08
CA VAL A 166 -4.31 12.53 0.89
C VAL A 166 -4.11 11.03 0.99
N PHE A 167 -3.46 10.55 2.04
CA PHE A 167 -3.06 9.14 2.07
C PHE A 167 -4.19 8.17 2.45
N GLN A 168 -5.28 8.65 3.08
CA GLN A 168 -6.51 7.86 3.21
C GLN A 168 -7.27 7.78 1.89
N PHE A 169 -7.27 8.85 1.08
CA PHE A 169 -7.78 8.80 -0.29
C PHE A 169 -6.98 7.78 -1.13
N VAL A 170 -5.65 7.88 -1.15
CA VAL A 170 -4.79 6.96 -1.91
C VAL A 170 -5.01 5.51 -1.47
N TYR A 171 -5.13 5.29 -0.17
CA TYR A 171 -5.41 3.96 0.38
C TYR A 171 -6.77 3.41 -0.11
N GLY A 172 -7.84 4.19 0.00
CA GLY A 172 -9.18 3.76 -0.45
C GLY A 172 -9.26 3.53 -1.96
N TYR A 173 -8.62 4.39 -2.74
CA TYR A 173 -8.54 4.26 -4.19
C TYR A 173 -7.74 3.01 -4.58
N GLY A 174 -6.51 2.88 -4.09
CA GLY A 174 -5.63 1.75 -4.37
C GLY A 174 -6.18 0.40 -3.90
N MET A 175 -6.91 0.37 -2.77
CA MET A 175 -7.59 -0.85 -2.31
C MET A 175 -8.71 -1.28 -3.26
N THR A 176 -9.49 -0.32 -3.76
CA THR A 176 -10.57 -0.62 -4.73
C THR A 176 -9.98 -1.11 -6.05
N GLU A 177 -8.93 -0.45 -6.52
CA GLU A 177 -8.20 -0.83 -7.72
C GLU A 177 -7.54 -2.21 -7.59
N ALA A 178 -6.90 -2.52 -6.46
CA ALA A 178 -6.36 -3.85 -6.17
C ALA A 178 -7.44 -4.95 -6.25
N HIS A 179 -8.63 -4.71 -5.70
CA HIS A 179 -9.75 -5.65 -5.83
C HIS A 179 -10.23 -5.82 -7.29
N ILE A 180 -10.26 -4.73 -8.06
CA ILE A 180 -10.60 -4.78 -9.48
C ILE A 180 -9.54 -5.60 -10.23
N SER A 181 -8.26 -5.34 -10.00
CA SER A 181 -7.14 -6.06 -10.59
C SER A 181 -7.21 -7.56 -10.29
N THR A 182 -7.49 -7.95 -9.04
CA THR A 182 -7.66 -9.37 -8.69
C THR A 182 -8.83 -10.01 -9.43
N ARG A 183 -9.99 -9.33 -9.52
CA ARG A 183 -11.14 -9.87 -10.28
C ARG A 183 -10.85 -10.03 -11.76
N ILE A 184 -10.13 -9.08 -12.37
CA ILE A 184 -9.70 -9.17 -13.76
C ILE A 184 -8.74 -10.37 -13.93
N ALA A 185 -7.74 -10.49 -13.06
CA ALA A 185 -6.79 -11.60 -13.10
C ALA A 185 -7.47 -12.98 -12.97
N ASP A 186 -8.45 -13.11 -12.07
CA ASP A 186 -9.22 -14.34 -11.87
C ASP A 186 -10.07 -14.73 -13.10
N SER A 187 -10.44 -13.75 -13.93
CA SER A 187 -11.17 -13.99 -15.19
C SER A 187 -10.28 -14.53 -16.32
N GLY A 188 -8.96 -14.33 -16.22
CA GLY A 188 -8.00 -14.65 -17.28
C GLY A 188 -7.97 -13.67 -18.46
N LEU A 189 -8.76 -12.59 -18.41
CA LEU A 189 -8.81 -11.52 -19.41
C LEU A 189 -7.85 -10.38 -19.05
N ASN A 190 -7.51 -9.54 -20.03
CA ASN A 190 -6.94 -8.23 -19.73
C ASN A 190 -8.03 -7.23 -19.27
N ALA A 191 -7.60 -6.07 -18.78
CA ALA A 191 -8.52 -5.09 -18.18
C ALA A 191 -9.57 -4.55 -19.16
N ASP A 192 -9.18 -4.28 -20.40
CA ASP A 192 -10.07 -3.72 -21.41
C ASP A 192 -11.07 -4.77 -21.90
N GLU A 193 -10.62 -6.01 -22.16
CA GLU A 193 -11.48 -7.15 -22.49
C GLU A 193 -12.51 -7.43 -21.39
N TYR A 194 -12.07 -7.42 -20.13
CA TYR A 194 -12.96 -7.59 -18.99
C TYR A 194 -13.99 -6.47 -18.93
N HIS A 195 -13.57 -5.22 -19.17
CA HIS A 195 -14.47 -4.06 -19.15
C HIS A 195 -15.52 -4.12 -20.27
N GLU A 196 -15.12 -4.45 -21.50
CA GLU A 196 -16.03 -4.65 -22.62
C GLU A 196 -17.08 -5.73 -22.30
N GLN A 197 -16.66 -6.88 -21.78
CA GLN A 197 -17.58 -7.95 -21.39
C GLN A 197 -18.50 -7.52 -20.24
N ALA A 198 -17.97 -6.82 -19.24
CA ALA A 198 -18.77 -6.31 -18.14
C ALA A 198 -19.84 -5.32 -18.62
N LEU A 199 -19.50 -4.41 -19.54
CA LEU A 199 -20.47 -3.48 -20.14
C LEU A 199 -21.54 -4.21 -20.96
N ALA A 200 -21.18 -5.26 -21.68
CA ALA A 200 -22.15 -6.09 -22.41
C ALA A 200 -23.14 -6.76 -21.45
N MET A 201 -22.67 -7.34 -20.33
CA MET A 201 -23.54 -7.92 -19.31
C MET A 201 -24.44 -6.87 -18.63
N VAL A 202 -23.92 -5.66 -18.39
CA VAL A 202 -24.70 -4.55 -17.84
C VAL A 202 -25.83 -4.14 -18.81
N ALA A 203 -25.56 -4.12 -20.11
CA ALA A 203 -26.57 -3.81 -21.13
C ALA A 203 -27.73 -4.83 -21.17
N GLU A 204 -27.51 -6.07 -20.76
CA GLU A 204 -28.56 -7.10 -20.66
C GLU A 204 -29.50 -6.90 -19.46
N THR A 205 -29.13 -6.05 -18.51
CA THR A 205 -29.93 -5.77 -17.30
C THR A 205 -30.56 -4.37 -17.40
N PRO A 206 -31.89 -4.23 -17.61
CA PRO A 206 -32.50 -2.94 -17.92
C PRO A 206 -32.19 -1.80 -16.93
N VAL A 207 -32.24 -2.08 -15.63
CA VAL A 207 -31.95 -1.09 -14.58
C VAL A 207 -30.48 -0.65 -14.60
N ALA A 208 -29.56 -1.57 -14.89
CA ALA A 208 -28.13 -1.26 -14.95
C ALA A 208 -27.77 -0.52 -16.26
N ALA A 209 -28.41 -0.91 -17.37
CA ALA A 209 -28.27 -0.23 -18.66
C ALA A 209 -28.74 1.23 -18.59
N GLU A 210 -29.86 1.51 -17.92
CA GLU A 210 -30.36 2.88 -17.72
C GLU A 210 -29.35 3.74 -16.95
N ALA A 211 -28.80 3.21 -15.84
CA ALA A 211 -27.79 3.93 -15.05
C ALA A 211 -26.48 4.21 -15.83
N VAL A 212 -26.05 3.29 -16.69
CA VAL A 212 -24.91 3.51 -17.58
C VAL A 212 -25.23 4.55 -18.65
N GLU A 213 -26.45 4.55 -19.20
CA GLU A 213 -26.86 5.54 -20.20
C GLU A 213 -26.83 6.97 -19.64
N GLU A 214 -27.37 7.17 -18.44
CA GLU A 214 -27.39 8.48 -17.76
C GLU A 214 -25.97 9.08 -17.62
N SER A 215 -24.98 8.23 -17.36
CA SER A 215 -23.59 8.63 -17.13
C SER A 215 -22.69 8.55 -18.36
N ARG A 216 -23.18 8.02 -19.51
CA ARG A 216 -22.39 7.78 -20.72
C ARG A 216 -21.64 9.03 -21.20
N HIS A 217 -22.31 10.17 -21.23
CA HIS A 217 -21.70 11.42 -21.68
C HIS A 217 -20.56 11.90 -20.76
N LEU A 218 -20.66 11.63 -19.45
CA LEU A 218 -19.61 11.95 -18.47
C LEU A 218 -18.42 11.01 -18.63
N VAL A 219 -18.69 9.71 -18.78
CA VAL A 219 -17.65 8.69 -19.02
C VAL A 219 -16.89 8.98 -20.32
N ALA A 220 -17.60 9.37 -21.38
CA ALA A 220 -17.00 9.76 -22.65
C ALA A 220 -16.18 11.06 -22.52
N ALA A 221 -16.66 12.05 -21.77
CA ALA A 221 -15.97 13.32 -21.56
C ALA A 221 -14.71 13.19 -20.68
N ARG A 222 -14.66 12.19 -19.79
CA ARG A 222 -13.48 11.90 -18.96
C ARG A 222 -12.25 11.57 -19.83
N GLY A 223 -12.44 10.87 -20.94
CA GLY A 223 -11.34 10.34 -21.77
C GLY A 223 -10.69 9.08 -21.19
N GLY A 224 -9.57 8.68 -21.80
CA GLY A 224 -8.87 7.42 -21.57
C GLY A 224 -9.29 6.35 -22.58
N ASP A 225 -8.34 5.85 -23.36
CA ASP A 225 -8.59 4.82 -24.38
C ASP A 225 -8.56 3.41 -23.77
N THR A 226 -7.99 3.28 -22.56
CA THR A 226 -7.91 2.02 -21.79
C THR A 226 -8.43 2.22 -20.37
N VAL A 227 -8.81 1.12 -19.70
CA VAL A 227 -9.23 1.13 -18.29
C VAL A 227 -8.15 1.70 -17.38
N ASN A 228 -6.88 1.41 -17.66
CA ASN A 228 -5.76 1.92 -16.86
C ASN A 228 -5.63 3.44 -17.00
N GLU A 229 -5.72 3.98 -18.21
CA GLU A 229 -5.70 5.43 -18.44
C GLU A 229 -6.89 6.12 -17.76
N MET A 230 -8.07 5.51 -17.81
CA MET A 230 -9.25 6.01 -17.10
C MET A 230 -9.02 6.10 -15.59
N LEU A 231 -8.45 5.06 -14.96
CA LEU A 231 -8.13 5.06 -13.53
C LEU A 231 -7.05 6.10 -13.19
N ASP A 232 -6.05 6.25 -14.06
CA ASP A 232 -5.00 7.26 -13.88
C ASP A 232 -5.55 8.69 -13.93
N LEU A 233 -6.45 8.98 -14.87
CA LEU A 233 -7.12 10.27 -14.98
C LEU A 233 -7.99 10.57 -13.75
N ASP A 234 -8.81 9.60 -13.31
CA ASP A 234 -9.68 9.76 -12.14
C ASP A 234 -8.85 9.97 -10.86
N PHE A 235 -7.76 9.22 -10.69
CA PHE A 235 -6.84 9.39 -9.56
C PHE A 235 -6.16 10.75 -9.57
N ALA A 236 -5.62 11.17 -10.72
CA ALA A 236 -4.92 12.45 -10.87
C ALA A 236 -5.86 13.63 -10.56
N TYR A 237 -7.07 13.62 -11.12
CA TYR A 237 -8.05 14.68 -10.88
C TYR A 237 -8.47 14.75 -9.41
N ALA A 238 -8.75 13.60 -8.78
CA ALA A 238 -9.09 13.56 -7.36
C ALA A 238 -7.94 14.05 -6.47
N LEU A 239 -6.69 13.75 -6.84
CA LEU A 239 -5.52 14.27 -6.13
C LEU A 239 -5.35 15.78 -6.30
N ASP A 240 -5.62 16.31 -7.50
CA ASP A 240 -5.62 17.76 -7.74
C ASP A 240 -6.66 18.49 -6.89
N LEU A 241 -7.84 17.90 -6.69
CA LEU A 241 -8.84 18.45 -5.75
C LEU A 241 -8.31 18.52 -4.32
N LEU A 242 -7.55 17.51 -3.88
CA LEU A 242 -6.95 17.49 -2.53
C LEU A 242 -5.81 18.50 -2.40
N VAL A 243 -4.98 18.64 -3.43
CA VAL A 243 -3.91 19.65 -3.49
C VAL A 243 -4.52 21.05 -3.43
N ALA A 244 -5.53 21.34 -4.26
CA ALA A 244 -6.24 22.62 -4.25
C ALA A 244 -6.91 22.90 -2.90
N GLY A 245 -7.48 21.86 -2.27
CA GLY A 245 -8.02 21.95 -0.91
C GLY A 245 -6.98 22.31 0.14
N ILE A 246 -5.77 21.73 0.05
CA ILE A 246 -4.64 22.06 0.93
C ILE A 246 -4.23 23.53 0.76
N GLU A 247 -4.10 24.00 -0.48
CA GLU A 247 -3.76 25.40 -0.78
C GLU A 247 -4.79 26.36 -0.20
N ALA A 248 -6.08 26.11 -0.46
CA ALA A 248 -7.17 26.93 0.05
C ALA A 248 -7.20 26.96 1.59
N MET A 249 -6.80 25.88 2.26
CA MET A 249 -6.69 25.84 3.73
C MET A 249 -5.46 26.57 4.24
N ALA A 250 -4.34 26.58 3.50
CA ALA A 250 -3.16 27.35 3.85
C ALA A 250 -3.42 28.86 3.78
N GLU A 251 -4.17 29.32 2.78
CA GLU A 251 -4.58 30.73 2.64
C GLU A 251 -5.50 31.21 3.77
N ARG A 252 -6.29 30.30 4.35
CA ARG A 252 -7.24 30.61 5.46
C ARG A 252 -6.57 30.71 6.83
N GLY A 253 -5.42 30.06 7.03
CA GLY A 253 -4.64 30.08 8.28
C GLY A 253 -5.11 29.11 9.37
#